data_AF-A0A4V3K7B1-F1
#
_entry.id   AF-A0A4V3K7B1-F1
#
_cell.length_a   1.000
_cell.length_b   1.000
_cell.length_c   1.000
_cell.angle_alpha   90.00
_cell.angle_beta   90.00
_cell.angle_gamma   90.00
#
_symmetry.space_group_name_H-M   'P 1'
#
loop_
_entity.id
_entity.type
_entity.pdbx_description
1 polymer ?
#
loop_
_entity_poly.entity_id
_entity_poly.type
_entity_poly.pdbx_seq_one_letter_code
_entity_poly.pdbx_strand_id
1 'polypeptide(L)'
;GLTDTSGFKRLVIEKPFGSDLESAEKLNEQLRRSFKEEEIYRIDHYLGKDMVQNIEVLRFANAMFEPLWNNKYISNIQVTSSEVLGVEDRGGYYESSGALKDMVQNHML
;
A
#
# COMPACT_ATOMS: atom_id res chain seq x y z
N GLY A 1 21.74 -21.34 1.83
CA GLY A 1 20.86 -20.60 2.77
C GLY A 1 19.47 -20.44 2.18
N LEU A 2 18.52 -19.76 2.84
CA LEU A 2 17.17 -19.51 2.29
C LEU A 2 17.17 -18.82 0.90
N THR A 3 18.28 -18.18 0.55
CA THR A 3 18.49 -17.43 -0.70
C THR A 3 19.27 -18.21 -1.77
N ASP A 4 19.64 -19.45 -1.51
CA ASP A 4 20.47 -20.29 -2.38
C ASP A 4 19.57 -21.18 -3.25
N THR A 5 19.28 -20.69 -4.46
CA THR A 5 18.41 -21.35 -5.44
C THR A 5 18.91 -21.07 -6.85
N SER A 6 18.70 -22.01 -7.77
CA SER A 6 19.02 -21.85 -9.20
C SER A 6 17.93 -21.07 -9.96
N GLY A 7 16.78 -20.79 -9.33
CA GLY A 7 15.64 -20.07 -9.89
C GLY A 7 15.40 -18.69 -9.26
N PHE A 8 14.22 -18.11 -9.50
CA PHE A 8 13.85 -16.88 -8.80
C PHE A 8 13.59 -17.15 -7.32
N LYS A 9 13.89 -16.15 -6.50
CA LYS A 9 13.45 -16.07 -5.10
C LYS A 9 12.66 -14.80 -4.94
N ARG A 10 11.57 -14.87 -4.18
CA ARG A 10 10.73 -13.72 -3.87
C ARG A 10 10.36 -13.77 -2.41
N LEU A 11 10.43 -12.62 -1.76
CA LEU A 11 10.01 -12.42 -0.40
C LEU A 11 8.68 -11.68 -0.42
N VAL A 12 7.64 -12.30 0.14
CA VAL A 12 6.33 -11.66 0.34
C VAL A 12 6.21 -11.31 1.82
N ILE A 13 5.89 -10.06 2.13
CA ILE A 13 5.74 -9.58 3.50
C ILE A 13 4.45 -8.80 3.68
N GLU A 14 3.80 -9.05 4.83
CA GLU A 14 2.59 -8.37 5.28
C GLU A 14 2.93 -7.22 6.24
N LYS A 15 2.00 -6.27 6.35
CA LYS A 15 2.08 -5.16 7.31
C LYS A 15 2.14 -5.65 8.77
N PRO A 16 2.75 -4.89 9.71
CA PRO A 16 3.27 -3.53 9.57
C PRO A 16 4.70 -3.47 9.00
N PHE A 17 4.97 -2.47 8.14
CA PHE A 17 6.30 -2.22 7.55
C PHE A 17 7.15 -1.24 8.37
N GLY A 18 6.99 -1.26 9.69
CA GLY A 18 7.49 -0.24 10.61
C GLY A 18 6.35 0.51 11.31
N SER A 19 6.66 1.18 12.41
CA SER A 19 5.72 2.02 13.17
C SER A 19 5.92 3.51 12.92
N ASP A 20 7.02 3.87 12.28
CA ASP A 20 7.52 5.23 12.00
C ASP A 20 8.58 5.14 10.90
N LEU A 21 9.07 6.29 10.43
CA LEU A 21 10.06 6.36 9.36
C LEU A 21 11.35 5.59 9.70
N GLU A 22 11.90 5.79 10.90
CA GLU A 22 13.17 5.18 11.32
C GLU A 22 13.08 3.65 11.37
N SER A 23 12.01 3.11 11.96
CA SER A 23 11.79 1.66 12.01
C SER A 23 11.53 1.05 10.63
N ALA A 24 10.82 1.77 9.74
CA ALA A 24 10.60 1.34 8.36
C ALA A 24 11.89 1.33 7.55
N GLU A 25 12.73 2.35 7.67
CA GLU A 25 14.05 2.42 7.04
C GLU A 25 14.96 1.29 7.51
N LYS A 26 14.97 1.04 8.82
CA LYS A 26 15.75 -0.06 9.41
C LYS A 26 15.27 -1.43 8.91
N LEU A 27 13.96 -1.67 8.88
CA LEU A 27 13.39 -2.89 8.31
C LEU A 27 13.81 -3.04 6.85
N ASN A 28 13.67 -1.98 6.06
CA ASN A 28 14.03 -1.98 4.66
C ASN A 28 15.51 -2.30 4.45
N GLU A 29 16.41 -1.69 5.23
CA GLU A 29 17.84 -1.99 5.18
C GLU A 29 18.12 -3.47 5.47
N GLN A 30 17.48 -4.03 6.51
CA GLN A 30 17.65 -5.44 6.88
C GLN A 30 17.19 -6.39 5.77
N LEU A 31 16.05 -6.10 5.13
CA LEU A 31 15.53 -6.90 4.02
C LEU A 31 16.48 -6.83 2.81
N ARG A 32 16.98 -5.62 2.48
CA ARG A 32 17.86 -5.38 1.34
C ARG A 32 19.26 -5.98 1.49
N ARG A 33 19.65 -6.40 2.69
CA ARG A 33 20.88 -7.20 2.92
C ARG A 33 20.76 -8.63 2.37
N SER A 34 19.55 -9.16 2.26
CA SER A 34 19.30 -10.57 1.88
C SER A 34 18.59 -10.73 0.53
N PHE A 35 17.77 -9.74 0.14
CA PHE A 35 16.98 -9.73 -1.09
C PHE A 35 17.22 -8.43 -1.84
N LYS A 36 17.15 -8.47 -3.17
CA LYS A 36 17.11 -7.26 -4.00
C LYS A 36 15.71 -6.66 -3.95
N GLU A 37 15.56 -5.39 -4.32
CA GLU A 37 14.27 -4.70 -4.23
C GLU A 37 13.21 -5.37 -5.12
N GLU A 38 13.58 -5.78 -6.33
CA GLU A 38 12.73 -6.48 -7.28
C GLU A 38 12.28 -7.89 -6.82
N GLU A 39 12.91 -8.41 -5.77
CA GLU A 39 12.58 -9.68 -5.13
C GLU A 39 11.62 -9.50 -3.95
N ILE A 40 11.36 -8.26 -3.50
CA ILE A 40 10.56 -7.97 -2.31
C ILE A 40 9.16 -7.48 -2.72
N TYR A 41 8.13 -8.17 -2.25
CA TYR A 41 6.72 -7.88 -2.51
C TYR A 41 6.06 -7.53 -1.18
N ARG A 42 5.81 -6.24 -0.98
CA ARG A 42 5.11 -5.70 0.20
C ARG A 42 3.62 -5.69 -0.09
N ILE A 43 2.84 -6.41 0.72
CA ILE A 43 1.41 -6.53 0.49
C ILE A 43 0.68 -5.29 1.02
N ASP A 44 -0.03 -4.63 0.11
CA ASP A 44 -1.20 -3.83 0.41
C ASP A 44 -2.40 -4.44 -0.32
N HIS A 45 -3.34 -5.02 0.43
CA HIS A 45 -4.46 -5.74 -0.13
C HIS A 45 -5.46 -4.84 -0.88
N TYR A 46 -5.44 -3.51 -0.70
CA TYR A 46 -6.28 -2.60 -1.49
C TYR A 46 -5.83 -2.53 -2.95
N LEU A 47 -4.51 -2.63 -3.22
CA LEU A 47 -3.96 -2.64 -4.58
C LEU A 47 -4.39 -3.89 -5.39
N GLY A 48 -4.84 -4.94 -4.69
CA GLY A 48 -5.39 -6.15 -5.30
C GLY A 48 -6.88 -6.05 -5.66
N LYS A 49 -7.59 -4.97 -5.31
CA LYS A 49 -9.02 -4.82 -5.58
C LYS A 49 -9.24 -4.39 -7.04
N ASP A 50 -10.14 -5.08 -7.75
CA ASP A 50 -10.40 -4.85 -9.19
C ASP A 50 -10.64 -3.37 -9.53
N MET A 51 -11.45 -2.68 -8.72
CA MET A 51 -11.78 -1.27 -8.96
C MET A 51 -10.60 -0.32 -8.76
N VAL A 52 -9.64 -0.67 -7.89
CA VAL A 52 -8.41 0.11 -7.70
C VAL A 52 -7.52 -0.03 -8.92
N GLN A 53 -7.33 -1.25 -9.42
CA GLN A 53 -6.57 -1.51 -10.64
C GLN A 53 -7.19 -0.83 -11.88
N ASN A 54 -8.52 -0.73 -11.91
CA ASN A 54 -9.24 -0.12 -13.03
C ASN A 54 -9.04 1.40 -13.14
N ILE A 55 -8.53 2.08 -12.10
CA ILE A 55 -8.25 3.53 -12.14
C ILE A 55 -7.25 3.85 -13.27
N GLU A 56 -6.21 3.04 -13.45
CA GLU A 56 -5.21 3.26 -14.48
C GLU A 56 -5.80 3.13 -15.89
N VAL A 57 -6.65 2.12 -16.09
CA VAL A 57 -7.36 1.90 -17.36
C VAL A 57 -8.27 3.08 -17.67
N LEU A 58 -9.08 3.52 -16.69
CA LEU A 58 -9.98 4.66 -16.86
C LEU A 58 -9.21 5.94 -17.21
N ARG A 59 -8.08 6.18 -16.54
CA ARG A 59 -7.30 7.41 -16.71
C ARG A 59 -6.51 7.46 -18.01
N PHE A 60 -5.88 6.36 -18.41
CA PHE A 60 -4.88 6.36 -19.49
C PHE A 60 -5.34 5.67 -20.78
N ALA A 61 -6.28 4.74 -20.72
CA ALA A 61 -6.76 4.04 -21.93
C ALA A 61 -7.91 4.77 -22.63
N ASN A 62 -8.34 5.93 -22.12
CA ASN A 62 -9.50 6.66 -22.60
C ASN A 62 -9.12 8.08 -23.02
N ALA A 63 -9.10 8.33 -24.33
CA ALA A 63 -8.81 9.64 -24.93
C ALA A 63 -9.76 10.77 -24.46
N MET A 64 -10.94 10.41 -23.94
CA MET A 64 -11.87 11.36 -23.34
C MET A 64 -11.45 11.82 -21.94
N PHE A 65 -10.91 10.92 -21.11
CA PHE A 65 -10.58 11.22 -19.70
C PHE A 65 -9.15 11.74 -19.53
N GLU A 66 -8.21 11.26 -20.33
CA GLU A 66 -6.80 11.69 -20.28
C GLU A 66 -6.63 13.23 -20.30
N PRO A 67 -7.24 14.01 -21.23
CA PRO A 67 -7.05 15.46 -21.26
C PRO A 67 -7.74 16.20 -20.10
N LEU A 68 -8.72 15.57 -19.45
CA LEU A 68 -9.46 16.16 -18.33
C LEU A 68 -8.77 15.90 -16.98
N TRP A 69 -7.80 14.98 -16.92
CA TRP A 69 -7.14 14.62 -15.67
C TRP A 69 -6.05 15.61 -15.24
N ASN A 70 -6.41 16.87 -14.98
CA ASN A 70 -5.51 17.91 -14.48
C ASN A 70 -6.26 19.05 -13.75
N ASN A 71 -5.50 19.95 -13.12
CA ASN A 71 -6.03 21.04 -12.27
C ASN A 71 -6.87 22.10 -13.00
N LYS A 72 -6.89 22.11 -14.34
CA LYS A 72 -7.76 23.03 -15.10
C LYS A 72 -9.21 22.55 -15.13
N TYR A 73 -9.41 21.23 -14.99
CA TYR A 73 -10.73 20.60 -15.12
C TYR A 73 -11.17 19.92 -13.81
N ILE A 74 -10.23 19.52 -12.95
CA ILE A 74 -10.51 18.89 -11.65
C ILE A 74 -10.49 19.95 -10.55
N SER A 75 -11.63 20.11 -9.87
CA SER A 75 -11.73 20.99 -8.70
C SER A 75 -11.17 20.36 -7.43
N ASN A 76 -11.41 19.06 -7.19
CA ASN A 76 -10.91 18.32 -6.04
C ASN A 76 -10.94 16.81 -6.30
N ILE A 77 -10.17 16.06 -5.50
CA ILE A 77 -10.17 14.60 -5.46
C ILE A 77 -10.56 14.19 -4.04
N GLN A 78 -11.54 13.30 -3.91
CA GLN A 78 -12.00 12.79 -2.63
C GLN A 78 -11.78 11.29 -2.58
N VAL A 79 -11.09 10.84 -1.53
CA VAL A 79 -10.89 9.43 -1.23
C VAL A 79 -11.55 9.18 0.12
N THR A 80 -12.57 8.33 0.14
CA THR A 80 -13.32 8.02 1.36
C THR A 80 -13.20 6.54 1.66
N SER A 81 -12.77 6.23 2.89
CA SER A 81 -12.88 4.90 3.46
C SER A 81 -13.75 4.99 4.71
N SER A 82 -14.87 4.30 4.71
CA SER A 82 -15.83 4.30 5.82
C SER A 82 -16.12 2.87 6.25
N GLU A 83 -16.02 2.60 7.53
CA GLU A 83 -16.38 1.32 8.14
C GLU A 83 -17.53 1.54 9.11
N VAL A 84 -18.48 0.61 9.13
CA VAL A 84 -19.64 0.65 10.05
C VAL A 84 -19.32 -0.09 11.36
N LEU A 85 -18.32 -0.97 11.34
CA LEU A 85 -17.85 -1.73 12.49
C LEU A 85 -17.04 -0.83 13.42
N GLY A 86 -17.20 -1.06 14.73
CA GLY A 86 -16.40 -0.39 15.75
C GLY A 86 -15.00 -1.01 15.87
N VAL A 87 -14.30 -0.67 16.96
CA VAL A 87 -12.96 -1.22 17.24
C VAL A 87 -13.00 -2.73 17.58
N GLU A 88 -14.19 -3.26 17.92
CA GLU A 88 -14.43 -4.69 18.23
C GLU A 88 -13.34 -5.24 19.18
N ASP A 89 -12.85 -6.46 18.94
CA ASP A 89 -11.78 -7.10 19.72
C ASP A 89 -10.37 -6.54 19.42
N ARG A 90 -10.23 -5.58 18.49
CA ARG A 90 -8.94 -4.98 18.09
C ARG A 90 -8.54 -3.76 18.93
N GLY A 91 -9.23 -3.54 20.06
CA GLY A 91 -9.01 -2.44 21.02
C GLY A 91 -7.56 -2.02 21.20
N GLY A 92 -6.72 -2.95 21.69
CA GLY A 92 -5.33 -2.66 22.02
C GLY A 92 -4.42 -2.35 20.82
N TYR A 93 -4.70 -2.91 19.64
CA TYR A 93 -3.96 -2.58 18.42
C TYR A 93 -4.38 -1.20 17.87
N TYR A 94 -5.67 -0.91 17.92
CA TYR A 94 -6.23 0.34 17.43
C TYR A 94 -5.85 1.53 18.32
N GLU A 95 -5.72 1.32 19.64
CA GLU A 95 -5.31 2.35 20.59
C GLU A 95 -3.89 2.89 20.32
N SER A 96 -2.98 2.04 19.83
CA SER A 96 -1.60 2.43 19.50
C SER A 96 -1.41 2.89 18.05
N SER A 97 -2.26 2.41 17.13
CA SER A 97 -2.13 2.65 15.68
C SER A 97 -2.99 3.81 15.20
N GLY A 98 -4.24 3.86 15.67
CA GLY A 98 -5.30 4.74 15.20
C GLY A 98 -5.65 4.55 13.71
N ALA A 99 -6.68 5.28 13.25
CA ALA A 99 -7.08 5.28 11.84
C ALA A 99 -5.95 5.71 10.88
N LEU A 100 -5.01 6.54 11.36
CA LEU A 100 -3.91 7.07 10.56
C LEU A 100 -2.95 5.96 10.09
N LYS A 101 -2.51 5.06 10.98
CA LYS A 101 -1.60 3.96 10.59
C LYS A 101 -2.34 2.74 10.05
N ASP A 102 -3.56 2.49 10.54
CA ASP A 102 -4.33 1.31 10.12
C ASP A 102 -4.89 1.46 8.69
N MET A 103 -5.35 2.68 8.34
CA MET A 103 -6.05 2.93 7.07
C MET A 103 -5.35 3.94 6.17
N VAL A 104 -4.96 5.11 6.69
CA VAL A 104 -4.46 6.19 5.83
C VAL A 104 -3.09 5.87 5.24
N GLN A 105 -2.12 5.50 6.07
CA GLN A 105 -0.71 5.34 5.65
C GLN A 105 -0.51 4.25 4.59
N ASN A 106 -1.37 3.23 4.58
CA ASN A 106 -1.27 2.10 3.65
C ASN A 106 -2.31 2.21 2.52
N HIS A 107 -3.60 2.25 2.87
CA HIS A 107 -4.68 2.01 1.89
C HIS A 107 -5.16 3.25 1.13
N MET A 108 -4.84 4.46 1.62
CA MET A 108 -5.38 5.71 1.06
C MET A 108 -4.32 6.65 0.45
N LEU A 109 -3.03 6.35 0.64
CA LEU A 109 -1.90 7.08 0.05
C LEU A 109 -1.45 6.43 -1.25
#